data_AF-A0A8J2QF02-F1
#
_entry.id   AF-A0A8J2QF02-F1
#
_cell.length_a   1.000
_cell.length_b   1.000
_cell.length_c   1.000
_cell.angle_alpha   90.00
_cell.angle_beta   90.00
_cell.angle_gamma   90.00
#
_symmetry.space_group_name_H-M   'P 1'
#
loop_
_entity.id
_entity.type
_entity.pdbx_description
1 polymer ?
#
loop_
_entity_poly.entity_id
_entity_poly.type
_entity_poly.pdbx_seq_one_letter_code
_entity_poly.pdbx_strand_id
1 'polypeptide(L)'
;MGTEVLLANGIAKVTARILQNLIYFVSTILQFQIHQALCLRTGQFIPGDPTRPLHKCDIYRNPEAGKMLTRLMERGSSIPWSQLLQETIGEGRLNGEAMREYFRPLEEWLRNENLRTGEYLGWSYDGDYCKFSIETAGLQVYGGFYNAASKNIDLTSLLTLLISSTLTTVIGLRRR
;
A
#
# COMPACT_ATOMS: atom_id res chain seq x y z
N MET A 1 -43.85 17.52 1.41
CA MET A 1 -43.82 16.29 2.24
C MET A 1 -43.39 15.03 1.48
N GLY A 2 -43.76 14.82 0.21
CA GLY A 2 -43.35 13.60 -0.54
C GLY A 2 -41.90 13.59 -1.08
N THR A 3 -41.35 14.74 -1.47
CA THR A 3 -40.00 14.84 -2.04
C THR A 3 -38.90 14.72 -0.98
N GLU A 4 -39.09 15.28 0.22
CA GLU A 4 -38.16 15.13 1.36
C GLU A 4 -38.05 13.68 1.85
N VAL A 5 -39.16 12.93 1.86
CA VAL A 5 -39.17 11.51 2.25
C VAL A 5 -38.46 10.64 1.21
N LEU A 6 -38.62 10.94 -0.09
CA LEU A 6 -37.89 10.26 -1.15
C LEU A 6 -36.39 10.60 -1.14
N LEU A 7 -36.04 11.87 -0.86
CA LEU A 7 -34.65 12.30 -0.70
C LEU A 7 -34.01 11.63 0.52
N ALA A 8 -34.71 11.58 1.66
CA ALA A 8 -34.25 10.93 2.88
C ALA A 8 -34.09 9.41 2.70
N ASN A 9 -35.01 8.74 2.00
CA ASN A 9 -34.90 7.32 1.68
C ASN A 9 -33.78 7.03 0.68
N GLY A 10 -33.57 7.90 -0.30
CA GLY A 10 -32.46 7.81 -1.25
C GLY A 10 -31.10 8.01 -0.58
N ILE A 11 -30.99 9.04 0.26
CA ILE A 11 -29.80 9.34 1.06
C ILE A 11 -29.54 8.19 2.04
N ALA A 12 -30.55 7.68 2.76
CA ALA A 12 -30.42 6.56 3.68
C ALA A 12 -29.96 5.26 3.00
N LYS A 13 -30.44 5.00 1.77
CA LYS A 13 -30.04 3.82 1.00
C LYS A 13 -28.62 3.93 0.46
N VAL A 14 -28.21 5.14 0.04
CA VAL A 14 -26.83 5.43 -0.38
C VAL A 14 -25.88 5.40 0.82
N THR A 15 -26.24 6.00 1.95
CA THR A 15 -25.41 5.99 3.17
C THR A 15 -25.28 4.58 3.74
N ALA A 16 -26.35 3.77 3.77
CA ALA A 16 -26.27 2.36 4.15
C ALA A 16 -25.31 1.55 3.25
N ARG A 17 -25.31 1.83 1.94
CA ARG A 17 -24.41 1.16 0.98
C ARG A 17 -22.96 1.65 1.10
N ILE A 18 -22.74 2.93 1.37
CA ILE A 18 -21.41 3.51 1.62
C ILE A 18 -20.83 2.92 2.91
N LEU A 19 -21.61 2.86 3.98
CA LEU A 19 -21.20 2.25 5.26
C LEU A 19 -20.81 0.79 5.07
N GLN A 20 -21.55 0.03 4.25
CA GLN A 20 -21.22 -1.36 3.97
C GLN A 20 -19.85 -1.53 3.29
N ASN A 21 -19.51 -0.68 2.32
CA ASN A 21 -18.20 -0.77 1.62
C ASN A 21 -17.03 -0.39 2.53
N LEU A 22 -17.22 0.61 3.39
CA LEU A 22 -16.19 1.05 4.32
C LEU A 22 -15.87 -0.04 5.35
N ILE A 23 -16.87 -0.79 5.83
CA ILE A 23 -16.66 -1.91 6.74
C ILE A 23 -15.76 -2.97 6.10
N TYR A 24 -15.97 -3.31 4.83
CA TYR A 24 -15.11 -4.28 4.15
C TYR A 24 -13.68 -3.76 3.97
N PHE A 25 -13.51 -2.50 3.62
CA PHE A 25 -12.19 -1.88 3.46
C PHE A 25 -11.41 -1.91 4.79
N VAL A 26 -12.02 -1.41 5.87
CA VAL A 26 -11.41 -1.39 7.20
C VAL A 26 -11.16 -2.81 7.72
N SER A 27 -12.13 -3.72 7.53
CA SER A 27 -11.99 -5.13 7.91
C SER A 27 -10.82 -5.80 7.21
N THR A 28 -10.57 -5.48 5.94
CA THR A 28 -9.44 -6.06 5.19
C THR A 28 -8.12 -5.65 5.82
N ILE A 29 -7.94 -4.37 6.14
CA ILE A 29 -6.70 -3.89 6.77
C ILE A 29 -6.54 -4.48 8.17
N LEU A 30 -7.60 -4.44 9.00
CA LEU A 30 -7.57 -4.98 10.35
C LEU A 30 -7.33 -6.49 10.39
N GLN A 31 -7.83 -7.25 9.41
CA GLN A 31 -7.58 -8.68 9.31
C GLN A 31 -6.08 -8.99 9.27
N PHE A 32 -5.31 -8.27 8.43
CA PHE A 32 -3.85 -8.44 8.37
C PHE A 32 -3.16 -7.97 9.65
N GLN A 33 -3.59 -6.84 10.22
CA GLN A 33 -3.01 -6.29 11.46
C GLN A 33 -3.19 -7.25 12.64
N ILE A 34 -4.39 -7.80 12.82
CA ILE A 34 -4.69 -8.79 13.86
C ILE A 34 -3.97 -10.11 13.58
N HIS A 35 -3.95 -10.57 12.33
CA HIS A 35 -3.23 -11.79 11.95
C HIS A 35 -1.72 -11.68 12.24
N GLN A 36 -1.08 -10.57 11.87
CA GLN A 36 0.32 -10.32 12.18
C GLN A 36 0.58 -10.34 13.69
N ALA A 37 -0.27 -9.67 14.47
CA ALA A 37 -0.13 -9.64 15.93
C ALA A 37 -0.28 -11.05 16.54
N LEU A 38 -1.26 -11.84 16.09
CA LEU A 38 -1.41 -13.24 16.51
C LEU A 38 -0.16 -14.05 16.17
N CYS A 39 0.34 -13.96 14.94
CA CYS A 39 1.51 -14.71 14.47
C CYS A 39 2.81 -14.33 15.19
N LEU A 40 2.96 -13.06 15.57
CA LEU A 40 4.05 -12.61 16.44
C LEU A 40 3.95 -13.24 17.82
N ARG A 41 2.74 -13.26 18.42
CA ARG A 41 2.50 -13.84 19.75
C ARG A 41 2.69 -15.35 19.79
N THR A 42 2.35 -16.06 18.72
CA THR A 42 2.55 -17.52 18.62
C THR A 42 3.99 -17.90 18.26
N GLY A 43 4.85 -16.94 17.91
CA GLY A 43 6.23 -17.18 17.47
C GLY A 43 6.35 -17.80 16.07
N GLN A 44 5.26 -17.82 15.31
CA GLN A 44 5.21 -18.35 13.94
C GLN A 44 5.58 -17.35 12.86
N PHE A 45 5.52 -16.06 13.19
CA PHE A 45 6.08 -14.99 12.37
C PHE A 45 7.19 -14.30 13.15
N ILE A 46 8.36 -14.15 12.53
CA ILE A 46 9.46 -13.35 13.05
C ILE A 46 9.84 -12.34 11.94
N PRO A 47 9.75 -11.03 12.19
CA PRO A 47 10.12 -10.02 11.19
C PRO A 47 11.56 -10.21 10.70
N GLY A 48 11.73 -10.30 9.38
CA GLY A 48 13.04 -10.48 8.75
C GLY A 48 13.53 -11.94 8.69
N ASP A 49 12.86 -12.91 9.31
CA ASP A 49 13.24 -14.33 9.24
C ASP A 49 12.56 -15.00 8.02
N PRO A 50 13.33 -15.48 7.03
CA PRO A 50 12.77 -16.16 5.84
C PRO A 50 12.17 -17.53 6.17
N THR A 51 12.52 -18.15 7.30
CA THR A 51 11.98 -19.45 7.73
C THR A 51 10.59 -19.32 8.35
N ARG A 52 10.25 -18.12 8.84
CA ARG A 52 8.98 -17.80 9.52
C ARG A 52 8.34 -16.53 8.95
N PRO A 53 7.99 -16.51 7.65
CA PRO A 53 7.36 -15.33 7.05
C PRO A 53 5.88 -15.27 7.38
N LEU A 54 5.31 -14.06 7.38
CA LEU A 54 3.92 -13.84 7.78
C LEU A 54 2.90 -14.64 6.95
N HIS A 55 3.10 -14.76 5.64
CA HIS A 55 2.20 -15.50 4.75
C HIS A 55 2.20 -17.02 4.93
N LYS A 56 3.09 -17.58 5.78
CA LYS A 56 3.11 -19.00 6.14
C LYS A 56 2.62 -19.28 7.57
N CYS A 57 2.21 -18.24 8.30
CA CYS A 57 1.76 -18.41 9.66
C CYS A 57 0.47 -19.24 9.73
N ASP A 58 0.46 -20.21 10.63
CA ASP A 58 -0.68 -21.07 10.97
C ASP A 58 -1.00 -21.01 12.47
N ILE A 59 -2.08 -20.33 12.83
CA ILE A 59 -2.51 -20.19 14.23
C ILE A 59 -3.33 -21.40 14.74
N TYR A 60 -3.45 -22.48 13.96
CA TYR A 60 -4.25 -23.65 14.32
C TYR A 60 -3.82 -24.28 15.65
N ARG A 61 -4.82 -24.61 16.49
CA ARG A 61 -4.65 -25.20 17.84
C ARG A 61 -3.67 -24.45 18.75
N ASN A 62 -3.45 -23.16 18.53
CA ASN A 62 -2.58 -22.36 19.38
C ASN A 62 -3.37 -21.69 20.53
N PRO A 63 -3.12 -22.05 21.79
CA PRO A 63 -3.86 -21.49 22.94
C PRO A 63 -3.55 -20.01 23.18
N GLU A 64 -2.35 -19.52 22.85
CA GLU A 64 -2.01 -18.10 23.00
C GLU A 64 -2.75 -17.23 21.97
N ALA A 65 -2.89 -17.71 20.73
CA ALA A 65 -3.76 -17.08 19.74
C ALA A 65 -5.22 -17.00 20.22
N GLY A 66 -5.73 -18.09 20.81
CA GLY A 66 -7.06 -18.13 21.40
C GLY A 66 -7.26 -17.09 22.51
N LYS A 67 -6.34 -17.03 23.48
CA LYS A 67 -6.40 -16.03 24.58
C LYS A 67 -6.42 -14.60 24.06
N MET A 68 -5.60 -14.30 23.05
CA MET A 68 -5.55 -12.97 22.44
C MET A 68 -6.85 -12.64 21.71
N LEU A 69 -7.39 -13.58 20.94
CA LEU A 69 -8.67 -13.41 20.25
C LEU A 69 -9.84 -13.23 21.23
N THR A 70 -9.86 -14.00 22.33
CA THR A 70 -10.85 -13.83 23.40
C THR A 70 -10.81 -12.42 23.97
N ARG A 71 -9.64 -11.89 24.33
CA ARG A 71 -9.50 -10.50 24.83
C ARG A 71 -9.99 -9.45 23.83
N LEU A 72 -9.75 -9.69 22.55
CA LEU A 72 -10.20 -8.79 21.48
C LEU A 72 -11.73 -8.84 21.32
N MET A 73 -12.36 -10.00 21.46
CA MET A 73 -13.80 -10.17 21.23
C MET A 73 -14.67 -9.93 22.48
N GLU A 74 -14.16 -10.18 23.69
CA GLU A 74 -14.94 -10.15 24.94
C GLU A 74 -15.49 -8.76 25.28
N ARG A 75 -14.84 -7.70 24.82
CA ARG A 75 -15.25 -6.32 25.08
C ARG A 75 -16.44 -5.87 24.25
N GLY A 76 -16.69 -6.48 23.10
CA GLY A 76 -17.73 -6.05 22.17
C GLY A 76 -17.65 -4.55 21.85
N SER A 77 -18.76 -3.84 22.00
CA SER A 77 -18.86 -2.39 21.79
C SER A 77 -18.68 -1.54 23.06
N SER A 78 -18.21 -2.13 24.17
CA SER A 78 -18.13 -1.43 25.47
C SER A 78 -17.05 -0.34 25.53
N ILE A 79 -16.00 -0.45 24.71
CA ILE A 79 -14.89 0.51 24.63
C ILE A 79 -14.61 0.90 23.17
N PRO A 80 -13.98 2.06 22.91
CA PRO A 80 -13.56 2.44 21.57
C PRO A 80 -12.63 1.41 20.95
N TRP A 81 -12.84 1.08 19.67
CA TRP A 81 -12.09 0.05 18.96
C TRP A 81 -10.57 0.30 18.93
N SER A 82 -10.14 1.56 18.81
CA SER A 82 -8.72 1.92 18.78
C SER A 82 -8.05 1.66 20.13
N GLN A 83 -8.75 1.93 21.23
CA GLN A 83 -8.29 1.61 22.58
C GLN A 83 -8.18 0.09 22.76
N LEU A 84 -9.19 -0.67 22.33
CA LEU A 84 -9.19 -2.13 22.38
C LEU A 84 -7.99 -2.73 21.62
N LEU A 85 -7.72 -2.25 20.40
CA LEU A 85 -6.57 -2.71 19.62
C LEU A 85 -5.24 -2.32 20.29
N GLN A 86 -5.12 -1.12 20.85
CA GLN A 86 -3.93 -0.72 21.60
C GLN A 86 -3.67 -1.64 22.80
N GLU A 87 -4.71 -1.99 23.56
CA GLU A 87 -4.63 -2.87 24.73
C GLU A 87 -4.28 -4.33 24.36
N THR A 88 -4.78 -4.82 23.22
CA THR A 88 -4.66 -6.23 22.84
C THR A 88 -3.45 -6.51 21.95
N ILE A 89 -3.28 -5.72 20.90
CA ILE A 89 -2.28 -5.95 19.85
C ILE A 89 -1.12 -4.95 19.90
N GLY A 90 -1.26 -3.84 20.64
CA GLY A 90 -0.22 -2.83 20.82
C GLY A 90 -0.21 -1.71 19.78
N GLU A 91 -1.18 -1.71 18.85
CA GLU A 91 -1.36 -0.68 17.82
C GLU A 91 -2.85 -0.32 17.71
N GLY A 92 -3.22 0.87 18.18
CA GLY A 92 -4.58 1.38 18.15
C GLY A 92 -5.01 2.05 16.84
N ARG A 93 -4.08 2.35 15.94
CA ARG A 93 -4.38 2.94 14.62
C ARG A 93 -4.63 1.85 13.59
N LEU A 94 -5.33 2.24 12.52
CA LEU A 94 -5.45 1.41 11.34
C LEU A 94 -4.13 1.46 10.56
N ASN A 95 -3.39 0.35 10.50
CA ASN A 95 -2.06 0.27 9.91
C ASN A 95 -2.02 -0.75 8.75
N GLY A 96 -1.64 -0.29 7.55
CA GLY A 96 -1.50 -1.11 6.35
C GLY A 96 -0.18 -1.88 6.21
N GLU A 97 0.77 -1.68 7.13
CA GLU A 97 2.09 -2.33 7.11
C GLU A 97 1.98 -3.85 7.20
N ALA A 98 1.05 -4.38 8.00
CA ALA A 98 0.83 -5.82 8.12
C ALA A 98 0.40 -6.46 6.79
N MET A 99 -0.46 -5.77 6.02
CA MET A 99 -0.89 -6.21 4.70
C MET A 99 0.29 -6.16 3.71
N ARG A 100 1.07 -5.08 3.72
CA ARG A 100 2.29 -4.96 2.91
C ARG A 100 3.30 -6.07 3.23
N GLU A 101 3.52 -6.36 4.50
CA GLU A 101 4.43 -7.43 4.93
C GLU A 101 3.96 -8.81 4.48
N TYR A 102 2.66 -9.07 4.51
CA TYR A 102 2.09 -10.31 4.00
C TYR A 102 2.38 -10.51 2.51
N PHE A 103 2.19 -9.45 1.70
CA PHE A 103 2.37 -9.50 0.25
C PHE A 103 3.80 -9.18 -0.22
N ARG A 104 4.74 -8.86 0.69
CA ARG A 104 6.11 -8.45 0.34
C ARG A 104 6.83 -9.39 -0.64
N PRO A 105 6.79 -10.73 -0.48
CA PRO A 105 7.44 -11.63 -1.44
C PRO A 105 6.82 -11.58 -2.84
N LEU A 106 5.49 -11.40 -2.93
CA LEU A 106 4.79 -11.24 -4.20
C LEU A 106 5.13 -9.88 -4.83
N GLU A 107 5.18 -8.81 -4.04
CA GLU A 107 5.57 -7.48 -4.51
C GLU A 107 6.99 -7.50 -5.12
N GLU A 108 7.94 -8.15 -4.45
CA GLU A 108 9.31 -8.28 -4.91
C GLU A 108 9.41 -9.11 -6.21
N TRP A 109 8.68 -10.24 -6.27
CA TRP A 109 8.63 -11.06 -7.48
C TRP A 109 8.03 -10.29 -8.67
N LEU A 110 6.88 -9.64 -8.47
CA LEU A 110 6.20 -8.85 -9.52
C LEU A 110 7.09 -7.70 -10.01
N ARG A 111 7.81 -7.03 -9.10
CA ARG A 111 8.75 -5.95 -9.47
C ARG A 111 9.85 -6.47 -10.40
N ASN A 112 10.46 -7.60 -10.07
CA ASN A 112 11.51 -8.19 -10.89
C ASN A 112 10.98 -8.68 -12.23
N GLU A 113 9.79 -9.27 -12.23
CA GLU A 113 9.17 -9.79 -13.45
C GLU A 113 8.77 -8.67 -14.42
N ASN A 114 8.15 -7.59 -13.92
CA ASN A 114 7.81 -6.42 -14.72
C ASN A 114 9.05 -5.78 -15.35
N LEU A 115 10.18 -5.75 -14.62
CA LEU A 115 11.47 -5.27 -15.15
C LEU A 115 12.03 -6.21 -16.22
N ARG A 116 11.82 -7.52 -16.07
CA ARG A 116 12.31 -8.54 -17.00
C ARG A 116 11.54 -8.53 -18.33
N THR A 117 10.22 -8.38 -18.29
CA THR A 117 9.37 -8.36 -19.49
C THR A 117 9.19 -6.97 -20.09
N GLY A 118 9.49 -5.93 -19.31
CA GLY A 118 9.27 -4.55 -19.72
C GLY A 118 7.80 -4.14 -19.69
N GLU A 119 7.01 -4.69 -18.76
CA GLU A 119 5.60 -4.32 -18.60
C GLU A 119 5.44 -2.82 -18.34
N TYR A 120 4.40 -2.24 -18.97
CA TYR A 120 4.00 -0.87 -18.71
C TYR A 120 3.22 -0.78 -17.39
N LEU A 121 3.68 0.05 -16.44
CA LEU A 121 3.03 0.25 -15.15
C LEU A 121 2.05 1.42 -15.18
N GLY A 122 0.79 1.18 -14.80
CA GLY A 122 -0.27 2.20 -14.77
C GLY A 122 -1.24 2.06 -15.95
N TRP A 123 -2.14 3.02 -16.09
CA TRP A 123 -3.18 3.02 -17.12
C TRP A 123 -3.12 4.33 -17.91
N SER A 124 -3.33 4.25 -19.23
CA SER A 124 -3.59 5.44 -20.05
C SER A 124 -5.03 5.88 -19.82
N TYR A 125 -5.23 7.16 -19.54
CA TYR A 125 -6.58 7.73 -19.49
C TYR A 125 -7.08 7.90 -20.93
N ASP A 126 -8.13 7.18 -21.30
CA ASP A 126 -8.91 7.48 -22.49
C ASP A 126 -9.90 8.60 -22.11
N GLY A 127 -9.70 9.79 -22.66
CA GLY A 127 -10.11 11.09 -22.09
C GLY A 127 -11.61 11.38 -21.95
N ASP A 128 -12.50 10.41 -22.11
CA ASP A 128 -13.95 10.65 -22.17
C ASP A 128 -14.68 10.54 -20.82
N TYR A 129 -14.14 9.83 -19.82
CA TYR A 129 -14.90 9.55 -18.58
C TYR A 129 -14.68 10.54 -17.43
N CYS A 130 -13.74 11.48 -17.52
CA CYS A 130 -13.38 12.36 -16.40
C CYS A 130 -13.32 13.85 -16.71
N LYS A 131 -13.72 14.29 -17.91
CA LYS A 131 -13.65 15.71 -18.26
C LYS A 131 -14.64 16.58 -17.46
N PHE A 132 -15.89 16.13 -17.31
CA PHE A 132 -16.95 16.89 -16.64
C PHE A 132 -16.77 17.00 -15.12
N SER A 133 -16.26 15.96 -14.46
CA SER A 133 -16.11 15.92 -13.00
C SER A 133 -14.93 16.77 -12.51
N ILE A 134 -13.89 16.90 -13.33
CA ILE A 134 -12.66 17.63 -12.99
C ILE A 134 -12.85 19.13 -13.20
N GLU A 135 -13.50 19.55 -14.28
CA GLU A 135 -13.83 20.96 -14.54
C GLU A 135 -14.77 21.53 -13.47
N THR A 136 -15.71 20.71 -12.97
CA THR A 136 -16.67 21.13 -11.93
C THR A 136 -16.04 21.25 -10.53
N ALA A 137 -14.98 20.48 -10.24
CA ALA A 137 -14.33 20.44 -8.93
C ALA A 137 -13.11 21.36 -8.81
N GLY A 138 -12.65 21.99 -9.89
CA GLY A 138 -11.47 22.87 -9.88
C GLY A 138 -10.16 22.17 -9.48
N LEU A 139 -10.09 20.84 -9.63
CA LEU A 139 -8.94 20.04 -9.23
C LEU A 139 -7.90 19.97 -10.35
N GLN A 140 -6.63 20.19 -10.02
CA GLN A 140 -5.52 19.92 -10.95
C GLN A 140 -5.40 18.41 -11.15
N VAL A 141 -5.43 17.97 -12.41
CA VAL A 141 -5.20 16.57 -12.78
C VAL A 141 -3.72 16.25 -12.61
N TYR A 142 -3.33 15.72 -11.46
CA TYR A 142 -2.01 15.11 -11.32
C TYR A 142 -2.08 13.65 -11.78
N GLY A 143 -2.28 13.47 -13.08
CA GLY A 143 -2.24 12.17 -13.76
C GLY A 143 -0.87 11.93 -14.35
N GLY A 144 0.10 11.55 -13.54
CA GLY A 144 1.45 11.22 -14.00
C GLY A 144 2.12 10.27 -13.04
N PHE A 145 2.06 8.96 -13.31
CA PHE A 145 2.70 7.95 -12.48
C PHE A 145 3.76 7.17 -13.26
N TYR A 146 4.96 7.15 -12.65
CA TYR A 146 6.11 6.24 -12.73
C TYR A 146 6.83 5.92 -14.06
N ASN A 147 6.28 6.20 -15.24
CA ASN A 147 7.01 5.90 -16.51
C ASN A 147 7.79 7.07 -17.11
N ALA A 148 7.94 8.19 -16.40
CA ALA A 148 8.90 9.22 -16.78
C ALA A 148 10.34 8.85 -16.34
N ALA A 149 10.75 7.60 -16.55
CA ALA A 149 12.17 7.34 -16.76
C ALA A 149 12.48 7.81 -18.19
N SER A 150 12.66 9.13 -18.34
CA SER A 150 13.25 9.68 -19.54
C SER A 150 14.64 9.03 -19.68
N LYS A 151 14.75 8.01 -20.53
CA LYS A 151 16.05 7.55 -21.04
C LYS A 151 16.54 8.56 -22.06
N ASN A 152 16.71 9.82 -21.64
CA ASN A 152 17.61 10.72 -22.32
C ASN A 152 19.01 10.28 -21.92
N ILE A 153 19.56 9.30 -22.63
CA ILE A 153 21.02 9.22 -22.75
C ILE A 153 21.39 10.46 -23.57
N ASP A 154 21.58 11.56 -22.85
CA ASP A 154 21.89 12.84 -23.43
C ASP A 154 23.27 12.73 -24.06
N LEU A 155 23.37 12.89 -25.39
CA LEU A 155 24.62 12.78 -26.15
C LEU A 155 25.71 13.73 -25.58
N THR A 156 25.26 14.80 -24.91
CA THR A 156 26.09 15.74 -24.17
C THR A 156 26.86 15.08 -23.02
N SER A 157 26.28 14.10 -22.32
CA SER A 157 26.94 13.36 -21.24
C SER A 157 28.09 12.47 -21.73
N LEU A 158 27.96 11.89 -22.92
CA LEU A 158 29.03 11.14 -23.57
C LEU A 158 30.14 12.07 -24.06
N LEU A 159 29.77 13.21 -24.63
CA LEU A 159 30.73 14.23 -25.08
C LEU A 159 31.53 14.83 -23.92
N THR A 160 30.91 15.11 -22.76
CA THR A 160 31.63 15.64 -21.60
C THR A 160 32.61 14.63 -21.00
N LEU A 161 32.25 13.35 -20.95
CA LEU A 161 33.15 12.29 -20.51
C LEU A 161 34.36 12.15 -21.45
N LEU A 162 34.13 12.15 -22.76
CA LEU A 162 35.20 12.12 -23.76
C LEU A 162 36.13 13.33 -23.65
N ILE A 163 35.60 14.54 -23.49
CA ILE A 163 36.39 15.78 -23.35
C ILE A 163 37.20 15.79 -22.05
N SER A 164 36.67 15.27 -20.94
CA SER A 164 37.40 15.20 -19.67
C SER A 164 38.62 14.25 -19.75
N SER A 165 38.47 13.14 -20.48
CA SER A 165 39.52 12.14 -20.66
C SER A 165 40.67 12.64 -21.55
N THR A 166 40.35 13.45 -22.56
CA THR A 166 41.36 14.05 -23.45
C THR A 166 42.07 15.22 -22.76
N LEU A 167 41.37 16.00 -21.95
CA LEU A 167 41.98 17.09 -21.19
C LEU A 167 42.97 16.57 -20.13
N THR A 168 42.64 15.48 -19.43
CA THR A 168 43.53 14.87 -18.44
C THR A 168 44.77 14.23 -19.07
N THR A 169 44.65 13.59 -20.23
CA THR A 169 45.80 13.05 -20.98
C THR A 169 46.71 14.15 -21.53
N VAL A 170 46.15 15.25 -22.06
CA VAL A 170 46.93 16.40 -22.54
C VAL A 170 47.64 17.13 -21.39
N ILE A 171 46.99 17.33 -20.25
CA ILE A 171 47.62 17.93 -19.06
C ILE A 171 48.70 16.99 -18.49
N GLY A 172 48.48 15.68 -18.50
CA GLY A 172 49.45 14.67 -18.08
C GLY A 172 50.69 14.61 -18.98
N LEU A 173 50.52 14.76 -20.30
CA LEU A 173 51.61 14.85 -21.28
C LEU A 173 52.37 16.17 -21.20
N ARG A 174 51.72 17.26 -20.78
CA ARG A 174 52.35 18.58 -20.60
C ARG A 174 53.09 18.73 -19.25
N ARG A 175 52.81 17.87 -18.27
CA ARG A 175 53.47 17.82 -16.95
C ARG A 175 54.65 16.84 -16.89
N ARG A 176 54.90 16.05 -17.92
CA ARG A 176 56.17 15.34 -18.16
C ARG A 176 57.09 16.20 -18.98
#